data_AF-A0A0F0VU28-F1
#
_entry.id   AF-A0A0F0VU28-F1
#
_cell.length_a   1.000
_cell.length_b   1.000
_cell.length_c   1.000
_cell.angle_alpha   90.00
_cell.angle_beta   90.00
_cell.angle_gamma   90.00
#
_symmetry.space_group_name_H-M   'P 1'
#
loop_
_entity.id
_entity.type
_entity.pdbx_description
1 polymer ?
#
loop_
_entity_poly.entity_id
_entity_poly.type
_entity_poly.pdbx_seq_one_letter_code
_entity_poly.pdbx_strand_id
1 'polypeptide(L)'
;MLSTRTKGVLRWGGIILTMLIYMGWVMATALDYGIMRTYAEVMNDGTMSAEACNSLMNDFDGHFSTLVSVSLAGYLVSTVVILIIFRKVR
;
A
#
# COMPACT_ATOMS: atom_id res chain seq x y z
N MET A 1 -34.46 -12.51 -9.09
CA MET A 1 -33.89 -12.40 -7.72
C MET A 1 -32.62 -13.23 -7.66
N LEU A 2 -31.47 -12.64 -7.33
CA LEU A 2 -30.25 -13.43 -7.11
C LEU A 2 -30.45 -14.37 -5.92
N SER A 3 -30.07 -15.63 -6.07
CA SER A 3 -30.03 -16.61 -4.98
C SER A 3 -29.18 -16.08 -3.81
N THR A 4 -29.59 -16.40 -2.59
CA THR A 4 -28.87 -16.05 -1.34
C THR A 4 -27.40 -16.49 -1.39
N ARG A 5 -27.10 -17.61 -2.06
CA ARG A 5 -25.72 -18.09 -2.28
C ARG A 5 -24.93 -17.16 -3.20
N THR A 6 -25.53 -16.72 -4.31
CA THR A 6 -24.90 -15.81 -5.27
C THR A 6 -24.62 -14.44 -4.64
N LYS A 7 -25.52 -13.93 -3.80
CA LYS A 7 -25.29 -12.70 -3.02
C LYS A 7 -24.12 -12.84 -2.04
N GLY A 8 -23.97 -14.00 -1.40
CA GLY A 8 -22.85 -14.30 -0.52
C GLY A 8 -21.51 -14.29 -1.26
N VAL A 9 -21.43 -14.99 -2.40
CA VAL A 9 -20.22 -15.03 -3.24
C VAL A 9 -19.85 -13.64 -3.74
N LEU A 10 -20.82 -12.82 -4.16
CA LEU A 10 -20.56 -11.46 -4.65
C LEU A 10 -19.99 -10.55 -3.56
N ARG A 11 -20.46 -10.69 -2.31
CA ARG A 11 -19.93 -9.93 -1.16
C ARG A 11 -18.49 -10.31 -0.85
N TRP A 12 -18.23 -11.59 -0.63
CA TRP A 12 -16.91 -12.07 -0.28
C TRP A 12 -15.91 -11.85 -1.41
N GLY A 13 -16.31 -12.07 -2.67
CA GLY A 13 -15.49 -11.77 -3.84
C GLY A 13 -15.13 -10.29 -3.95
N GLY A 14 -16.09 -9.39 -3.72
CA GLY A 14 -15.83 -7.95 -3.70
C GLY A 14 -14.89 -7.51 -2.59
N ILE A 15 -15.02 -8.09 -1.38
CA ILE A 15 -14.12 -7.81 -0.26
C ILE A 15 -12.70 -8.27 -0.58
N ILE A 16 -12.54 -9.51 -1.07
CA ILE A 16 -11.24 -10.07 -1.44
C ILE A 16 -10.58 -9.22 -2.53
N LEU A 17 -11.33 -8.85 -3.58
CA LEU A 17 -10.80 -8.00 -4.65
C LEU A 17 -10.34 -6.64 -4.14
N THR A 18 -11.14 -5.99 -3.28
CA THR A 18 -10.78 -4.70 -2.67
C THR A 18 -9.49 -4.83 -1.86
N MET A 19 -9.36 -5.92 -1.09
CA MET A 19 -8.18 -6.18 -0.26
C MET A 19 -6.93 -6.43 -1.10
N LEU A 20 -7.05 -7.16 -2.22
CA LEU A 20 -5.95 -7.40 -3.16
C LEU A 20 -5.49 -6.10 -3.84
N ILE A 21 -6.43 -5.25 -4.26
CA ILE A 21 -6.10 -3.94 -4.84
C ILE A 21 -5.37 -3.06 -3.82
N TYR A 22 -5.86 -3.04 -2.57
CA TYR A 22 -5.22 -2.30 -1.49
C TYR A 22 -3.79 -2.79 -1.23
N MET A 23 -3.59 -4.11 -1.10
CA MET A 23 -2.26 -4.69 -0.92
C MET A 23 -1.34 -4.36 -2.09
N GLY A 24 -1.81 -4.50 -3.33
CA GLY A 24 -1.03 -4.16 -4.53
C GLY A 24 -0.61 -2.70 -4.56
N TRP A 25 -1.50 -1.78 -4.14
CA TRP A 25 -1.20 -0.35 -4.06
C TRP A 25 -0.10 -0.06 -3.03
N VAL A 26 -0.27 -0.55 -1.78
CA VAL A 26 0.71 -0.35 -0.71
C VAL A 26 2.06 -0.95 -1.09
N MET A 27 2.05 -2.14 -1.69
CA MET A 27 3.26 -2.84 -2.10
C MET A 27 3.98 -2.12 -3.26
N ALA A 28 3.25 -1.53 -4.21
CA ALA A 28 3.85 -0.71 -5.26
C ALA A 28 4.53 0.55 -4.69
N THR A 29 3.93 1.19 -3.67
CA THR A 29 4.54 2.33 -2.97
C THR A 29 5.74 1.91 -2.12
N ALA A 30 5.68 0.74 -1.48
CA ALA A 30 6.76 0.22 -0.64
C ALA A 30 7.97 -0.28 -1.46
N LEU A 31 7.74 -0.80 -2.67
CA LEU A 31 8.77 -1.33 -3.56
C LEU A 31 9.31 -0.28 -4.55
N ASP A 32 9.19 1.00 -4.25
CA ASP A 32 9.67 2.05 -5.14
C ASP A 32 11.16 1.85 -5.47
N TYR A 33 11.40 1.41 -6.71
CA TYR A 33 12.66 0.81 -7.17
C TYR A 33 13.81 1.83 -7.20
N GLY A 34 13.49 3.12 -7.32
CA GLY A 34 14.48 4.20 -7.30
C GLY A 34 15.23 4.25 -5.97
N ILE A 35 14.52 3.98 -4.88
CA ILE A 35 15.03 4.03 -3.52
C ILE A 35 15.93 2.83 -3.23
N MET A 36 15.47 1.61 -3.57
CA MET A 36 16.27 0.38 -3.40
C MET A 36 17.61 0.48 -4.12
N ARG A 37 17.64 1.13 -5.30
CA ARG A 37 18.86 1.34 -6.06
C ARG A 37 19.82 2.31 -5.37
N THR A 38 19.32 3.44 -4.86
CA THR A 38 20.14 4.41 -4.12
C THR A 38 20.73 3.79 -2.85
N TYR A 39 19.95 3.00 -2.10
CA TYR A 39 20.46 2.26 -0.95
C TYR A 39 21.49 1.19 -1.33
N ALA A 40 21.31 0.51 -2.46
CA ALA A 40 22.24 -0.53 -2.92
C ALA A 40 23.59 0.06 -3.36
N GLU A 41 23.60 1.19 -4.07
CA GLU A 41 24.83 1.87 -4.49
C GLU A 41 25.61 2.40 -3.27
N VAL A 42 24.92 3.00 -2.29
CA VAL A 42 25.54 3.56 -1.08
C VAL A 42 26.08 2.46 -0.13
N MET A 43 25.38 1.34 0.03
CA MET A 43 25.87 0.24 0.86
C MET A 43 27.07 -0.51 0.25
N ASN A 44 27.22 -0.49 -1.07
CA ASN A 44 28.29 -1.21 -1.76
C ASN A 44 29.67 -0.51 -1.65
N ASP A 45 29.68 0.81 -1.43
CA ASP A 45 30.91 1.61 -1.35
C ASP A 45 31.60 1.56 0.03
N GLY A 46 30.98 0.89 1.01
CA GLY A 46 31.59 0.51 2.30
C GLY A 46 31.94 1.65 3.26
N THR A 47 31.96 2.91 2.81
CA THR A 47 32.23 4.10 3.62
C THR A 47 31.28 5.22 3.22
N MET A 48 30.55 5.75 4.21
CA MET A 48 29.48 6.74 3.98
C MET A 48 29.75 7.95 4.85
N SER A 49 29.77 9.14 4.22
CA SER A 49 29.97 10.39 4.96
C SER A 49 28.76 10.68 5.86
N ALA A 50 28.97 11.44 6.94
CA ALA A 50 27.88 11.84 7.83
C ALA A 50 26.78 12.65 7.11
N GLU A 51 27.16 13.46 6.12
CA GLU A 51 26.23 14.21 5.28
C GLU A 51 25.39 13.30 4.39
N ALA A 52 26.01 12.28 3.76
CA ALA A 52 25.28 11.28 2.99
C ALA A 52 24.31 10.48 3.88
N CYS A 53 24.71 10.17 5.12
CA CYS A 53 23.84 9.55 6.12
C CYS A 53 22.63 10.38 6.47
N ASN A 54 22.82 11.67 6.71
CA ASN A 54 21.72 12.54 7.07
C ASN A 54 20.75 12.74 5.90
N SER A 55 21.26 12.88 4.67
CA SER A 55 20.42 12.97 3.47
C SER A 55 19.59 11.70 3.27
N LEU A 56 20.24 10.54 3.39
CA LEU A 56 19.61 9.23 3.22
C LEU A 56 18.53 8.95 4.26
N MET A 57 18.77 9.36 5.52
CA MET A 57 17.78 9.25 6.59
C MET A 57 16.58 10.17 6.34
N ASN A 58 16.81 11.37 5.83
CA ASN A 58 15.76 12.34 5.53
C ASN A 58 14.87 11.86 4.36
N ASP A 59 15.49 11.28 3.33
CA ASP A 59 14.75 10.63 2.23
C ASP A 59 13.93 9.44 2.75
N PHE A 60 14.52 8.60 3.61
CA PHE A 60 13.81 7.47 4.22
C PHE A 60 12.57 7.93 5.00
N ASP A 61 12.71 8.97 5.82
CA ASP A 61 11.61 9.50 6.63
C ASP A 61 10.48 10.08 5.75
N GLY A 62 10.84 10.81 4.69
CA GLY A 62 9.87 11.31 3.70
C GLY A 62 9.12 10.19 2.99
N HIS A 63 9.82 9.13 2.61
CA HIS A 63 9.21 7.95 1.97
C HIS A 63 8.35 7.14 2.93
N PHE A 64 8.80 6.96 4.18
CA PHE A 64 8.03 6.30 5.21
C PHE A 64 6.74 7.07 5.52
N SER A 65 6.83 8.39 5.65
CA SER A 65 5.67 9.28 5.82
C SER A 65 4.69 9.16 4.64
N THR A 66 5.21 9.11 3.41
CA THR A 66 4.40 8.88 2.20
C THR A 66 3.71 7.50 2.24
N LEU A 67 4.44 6.45 2.61
CA LEU A 67 3.89 5.09 2.73
C LEU A 67 2.77 5.04 3.79
N VAL A 68 2.96 5.69 4.93
CA VAL A 68 1.94 5.80 5.99
C VAL A 68 0.71 6.54 5.47
N SER A 69 0.89 7.67 4.78
CA SER A 69 -0.20 8.46 4.21
C SER A 69 -1.00 7.67 3.17
N VAL A 70 -0.32 7.01 2.24
CA VAL A 70 -0.94 6.18 1.20
C VAL A 70 -1.68 4.99 1.83
N SER A 71 -1.09 4.35 2.84
CA SER A 71 -1.74 3.23 3.55
C SER A 71 -3.01 3.68 4.26
N LEU A 72 -2.99 4.82 4.95
CA LEU A 72 -4.17 5.39 5.61
C LEU A 72 -5.26 5.76 4.61
N ALA A 73 -4.89 6.42 3.51
CA ALA A 73 -5.84 6.76 2.45
C ALA A 73 -6.46 5.51 1.82
N GLY A 74 -5.64 4.51 1.49
CA GLY A 74 -6.09 3.24 0.95
C GLY A 74 -7.01 2.47 1.91
N TYR A 75 -6.74 2.52 3.22
CA TYR A 75 -7.60 1.93 4.25
C TYR A 75 -8.98 2.59 4.29
N LEU A 76 -9.05 3.93 4.26
CA LEU A 76 -10.32 4.66 4.26
C LEU A 76 -11.13 4.34 2.99
N VAL A 77 -10.50 4.37 1.82
CA VAL A 77 -11.14 4.02 0.56
C VAL A 77 -11.67 2.58 0.58
N SER A 78 -10.85 1.63 1.02
CA SER A 78 -11.23 0.21 1.11
C SER A 78 -12.42 0.01 2.05
N THR A 79 -12.42 0.69 3.20
CA THR A 79 -13.52 0.64 4.16
C THR A 79 -14.83 1.13 3.53
N VAL A 80 -14.80 2.27 2.83
CA VAL A 80 -15.97 2.83 2.14
C VAL A 80 -16.49 1.87 1.07
N VAL A 81 -15.61 1.29 0.26
CA VAL A 81 -15.98 0.32 -0.79
C VAL A 81 -16.62 -0.93 -0.18
N ILE A 82 -16.04 -1.47 0.90
CA ILE A 82 -16.59 -2.64 1.61
C ILE A 82 -17.99 -2.33 2.15
N LEU A 83 -18.20 -1.15 2.77
CA LEU A 83 -19.52 -0.73 3.25
C LEU A 83 -20.53 -0.60 2.11
N ILE A 84 -20.14 -0.09 0.95
CA ILE A 84 -20.98 -0.03 -0.25
C ILE A 84 -21.36 -1.43 -0.72
N ILE A 85 -20.41 -2.38 -0.76
CA ILE A 85 -20.66 -3.79 -1.11
C ILE A 85 -21.70 -4.39 -0.14
N PHE A 86 -21.56 -4.17 1.16
CA PHE A 86 -22.54 -4.64 2.15
C PHE A 86 -23.92 -4.02 1.94
N ARG A 87 -24.00 -2.72 1.66
CA ARG A 87 -25.26 -1.99 1.42
C ARG A 87 -25.96 -2.45 0.15
N LYS A 88 -25.22 -2.63 -0.95
CA LYS A 88 -25.78 -2.90 -2.29
C LYS A 88 -26.17 -4.38 -2.48
N VAL A 89 -25.53 -5.30 -1.76
CA VAL A 89 -25.79 -6.75 -1.85
C VAL A 89 -26.75 -7.24 -0.74
N ARG A 90 -27.53 -6.34 -0.13
CA ARG A 90 -28.64 -6.70 0.78
C ARG A 90 -29.76 -7.42 -0.02
#